data_AF-A0AAN3NZS6-F1
#
_entry.id   AF-A0AAN3NZS6-F1
#
_cell.length_a   1.000
_cell.length_b   1.000
_cell.length_c   1.000
_cell.angle_alpha   90.00
_cell.angle_beta   90.00
_cell.angle_gamma   90.00
#
_symmetry.space_group_name_H-M   'P 1'
#
loop_
_entity.id
_entity.type
_entity.pdbx_description
1 polymer ?
#
loop_
_entity_poly.entity_id
_entity_poly.type
_entity_poly.pdbx_seq_one_letter_code
_entity_poly.pdbx_strand_id
1 'polypeptide(L)'
;MYFLERRGATGTTVTATCTGLVGTLIPAGSMAQDEAGYKYVSQSDVTIGASGQVDAVFLNLSTGPVGCPAGTLNKIYKAIPGWSGVTNASAGVPGSDEETRADFDTAEKYGLDVWGKIVGVSRRLTVKDDFNYLGFSESRMDTPVMDDPCPFNQAPFYNGKSDTRTVDLSDAVYRRLILMKAMSNITDCSVPDINRMLRFMFGKKRRAYVLNNGGLRMSYIFESALSLAELAIIQSSGALPSPPGVYVSVVLKESRNEGQ
;
A
#
# COMPACT_ATOMS: atom_id res chain seq x y z
N MET A 1 2.81 -15.41 -13.41
CA MET A 1 3.11 -14.76 -14.70
C MET A 1 2.01 -13.75 -14.99
N TYR A 2 2.20 -12.49 -14.63
CA TYR A 2 1.40 -11.37 -15.14
C TYR A 2 2.36 -10.19 -15.33
N PHE A 3 2.50 -9.81 -16.60
CA PHE A 3 3.25 -8.66 -17.10
C PHE A 3 2.55 -7.38 -16.63
N LEU A 4 2.89 -6.90 -15.43
CA LEU A 4 2.96 -5.44 -15.22
C LEU A 4 4.39 -5.07 -15.59
N GLU A 5 4.59 -4.56 -16.80
CA GLU A 5 5.81 -3.80 -17.07
C GLU A 5 5.83 -2.63 -16.10
N ARG A 6 6.73 -2.71 -15.12
CA ARG A 6 7.00 -1.60 -14.22
C ARG A 6 7.40 -0.42 -15.10
N ARG A 7 6.74 0.73 -14.93
CA ARG A 7 7.21 1.98 -15.53
C ARG A 7 8.61 2.25 -14.94
N GLY A 8 9.63 2.06 -15.77
CA GLY A 8 11.01 2.28 -15.37
C GLY A 8 11.25 3.76 -15.04
N ALA A 9 12.19 4.03 -14.14
CA ALA A 9 12.64 5.39 -13.87
C ALA A 9 13.09 6.06 -15.18
N THR A 10 12.48 7.20 -15.52
CA THR A 10 12.90 7.97 -16.69
C THR A 10 13.88 9.04 -16.21
N GLY A 11 15.12 8.99 -16.69
CA GLY A 11 16.13 10.00 -16.37
C GLY A 11 15.75 11.38 -16.92
N THR A 12 16.20 12.44 -16.24
CA THR A 12 16.01 13.83 -16.70
C THR A 12 16.44 13.99 -18.16
N THR A 13 15.57 14.59 -18.97
CA THR A 13 15.87 14.95 -20.35
C THR A 13 16.20 16.43 -20.44
N VAL A 14 17.30 16.75 -21.12
CA VAL A 14 17.78 18.11 -21.32
C VAL A 14 18.09 18.34 -22.79
N THR A 15 17.60 19.45 -23.33
CA THR A 15 17.97 19.93 -24.66
C THR A 15 19.26 20.74 -24.55
N ALA A 16 20.35 20.25 -25.16
CA ALA A 16 21.63 20.95 -25.17
C ALA A 16 22.07 21.26 -26.60
N THR A 17 22.59 22.47 -26.78
CA THR A 17 23.20 22.95 -28.02
C THR A 17 24.65 22.49 -28.07
N CYS A 18 24.97 21.63 -29.01
CA CYS A 18 26.33 21.17 -29.32
C CYS A 18 26.97 22.10 -30.36
N THR A 19 28.26 22.41 -30.19
CA THR A 19 29.04 23.26 -31.09
C THR A 19 30.28 22.52 -31.59
N GLY A 20 30.67 22.76 -32.83
CA GLY A 20 31.77 22.03 -33.45
C GLY A 20 31.97 22.32 -34.93
N LEU A 21 32.79 21.49 -35.58
CA LEU A 21 33.11 21.60 -36.99
C LEU A 21 31.90 21.21 -37.85
N VAL A 22 31.58 22.05 -38.84
CA VAL A 22 30.45 21.85 -39.75
C VAL A 22 30.57 20.50 -40.46
N GLY A 23 29.50 19.70 -40.44
CA GLY A 23 29.49 18.35 -40.99
C GLY A 23 29.92 17.25 -40.02
N THR A 24 30.23 17.58 -38.77
CA THR A 24 30.50 16.57 -37.73
C THR A 24 29.21 15.88 -37.31
N LEU A 25 29.20 14.54 -37.33
CA LEU A 25 28.13 13.71 -36.82
C LEU A 25 28.35 13.41 -35.33
N ILE A 26 27.37 13.74 -34.50
CA ILE A 26 27.28 13.33 -33.10
C ILE A 26 26.35 12.11 -33.05
N PRO A 27 26.86 10.87 -32.96
CA PRO A 27 26.01 9.68 -32.92
C PRO A 27 25.20 9.61 -31.62
N ALA A 28 24.07 8.92 -31.66
CA ALA A 28 23.35 8.50 -30.46
C ALA A 28 24.30 7.71 -29.53
N GLY A 29 24.27 7.98 -28.23
CA GLY A 29 25.24 7.40 -27.28
C GLY A 29 26.42 8.32 -26.93
N SER A 30 26.49 9.53 -27.49
CA SER A 30 27.52 10.53 -27.16
C SER A 30 27.31 11.06 -25.75
N MET A 31 28.38 11.16 -24.96
CA MET A 31 28.29 11.45 -23.53
C MET A 31 28.78 12.86 -23.18
N ALA A 32 27.93 13.61 -22.49
CA ALA A 32 28.24 14.90 -21.87
C ALA A 32 28.16 14.79 -20.34
N GLN A 33 28.81 15.71 -19.63
CA GLN A 33 28.84 15.77 -18.18
C GLN A 33 28.45 17.17 -17.71
N ASP A 34 27.65 17.27 -16.66
CA ASP A 34 27.36 18.55 -16.00
C ASP A 34 28.38 18.91 -14.91
N GLU A 35 28.29 20.14 -14.40
CA GLU A 35 29.14 20.67 -13.33
C GLU A 35 29.01 19.89 -12.01
N ALA A 36 27.86 19.25 -11.77
CA ALA A 36 27.61 18.40 -10.60
C ALA A 36 28.16 16.97 -10.75
N GLY A 37 28.65 16.61 -11.94
CA GLY A 37 29.28 15.33 -12.23
C GLY A 37 28.35 14.27 -12.81
N TYR A 38 27.09 14.57 -13.08
CA TYR A 38 26.14 13.67 -13.73
C TYR A 38 26.46 13.53 -15.22
N LYS A 39 26.26 12.31 -15.74
CA LYS A 39 26.56 11.96 -17.13
C LYS A 39 25.26 11.85 -17.90
N TYR A 40 25.21 12.55 -19.04
CA TYR A 40 24.07 12.53 -19.94
C TYR A 40 24.49 11.92 -21.28
N VAL A 41 23.57 11.21 -21.92
CA VAL A 41 23.78 10.52 -23.19
C VAL A 41 22.84 11.07 -24.26
N SER A 42 23.33 11.31 -25.48
CA SER A 42 22.48 11.73 -26.60
C SER A 42 21.52 10.61 -27.00
N GLN A 43 20.24 10.95 -27.18
CA GLN A 43 19.21 9.98 -27.58
C GLN A 43 19.20 9.70 -29.09
N SER A 44 19.56 10.68 -29.90
CA SER A 44 19.55 10.59 -31.35
C SER A 44 20.90 10.98 -31.95
N ASP A 45 21.12 10.54 -33.18
CA ASP A 45 22.18 11.04 -34.04
C ASP A 45 21.83 12.45 -34.53
N VAL A 46 22.79 13.36 -34.43
CA VAL A 46 22.60 14.77 -34.76
C VAL A 46 23.84 15.26 -35.53
N THR A 47 23.64 15.91 -36.67
CA THR A 47 24.73 16.47 -37.48
C THR A 47 24.83 17.97 -37.29
N ILE A 48 26.04 18.49 -37.08
CA ILE A 48 26.30 19.92 -36.98
C ILE A 48 26.11 20.58 -38.36
N GLY A 49 25.10 21.45 -38.47
CA GLY A 49 24.78 22.20 -39.69
C GLY A 49 25.75 23.34 -39.99
N ALA A 50 25.47 24.10 -41.04
CA ALA A 50 26.32 25.20 -41.51
C ALA A 50 26.51 26.35 -40.50
N SER A 51 25.65 26.43 -39.48
CA SER A 51 25.77 27.39 -38.36
C SER A 51 26.86 27.04 -37.35
N GLY A 52 27.46 25.84 -37.42
CA GLY A 52 28.44 25.36 -36.44
C GLY A 52 27.84 24.97 -35.08
N GLN A 53 26.51 24.95 -34.98
CA GLN A 53 25.77 24.55 -33.77
C GLN A 53 24.58 23.66 -34.12
N VAL A 54 24.16 22.80 -33.18
CA VAL A 54 22.97 21.97 -33.32
C VAL A 54 22.37 21.59 -31.96
N ASP A 55 21.04 21.53 -31.86
CA ASP A 55 20.36 21.12 -30.63
C ASP A 55 20.17 19.60 -30.59
N ALA A 56 20.57 18.98 -29.49
CA ALA A 56 20.44 17.55 -29.25
C ALA A 56 19.79 17.28 -27.90
N VAL A 57 18.96 16.23 -27.84
CA VAL A 57 18.33 15.79 -26.59
C VAL A 57 19.25 14.81 -25.88
N PHE A 58 19.62 15.15 -24.65
CA PHE A 58 20.44 14.34 -23.77
C PHE A 58 19.60 13.78 -22.62
N LEU A 59 19.80 12.50 -22.29
CA LEU A 59 19.17 11.80 -21.18
C LEU A 59 20.18 11.53 -20.08
N ASN A 60 19.85 11.86 -18.83
CA ASN A 60 20.70 11.53 -17.69
C ASN A 60 20.76 10.01 -17.49
N LEU A 61 21.97 9.46 -17.33
CA LEU A 61 22.18 8.05 -16.99
C LEU A 61 21.92 7.75 -15.51
N SER A 62 21.94 8.79 -14.66
CA SER A 62 21.51 8.67 -13.27
C SER A 62 19.98 8.69 -13.20
N THR A 63 19.40 7.65 -12.60
CA THR A 63 17.97 7.59 -12.27
C THR A 63 17.65 8.58 -11.15
N GLY A 64 16.59 9.38 -11.30
CA GLY A 64 16.10 10.34 -10.29
C GLY A 64 15.82 11.74 -10.86
N PRO A 65 15.12 12.62 -10.11
CA PRO A 65 14.84 14.01 -10.44
C PRO A 65 16.11 14.85 -10.23
N VAL A 66 17.14 14.55 -11.02
CA VAL A 66 18.34 15.37 -11.07
C VAL A 66 17.98 16.63 -11.86
N GLY A 67 17.88 17.76 -11.16
CA GLY A 67 17.72 19.05 -11.81
C GLY A 67 18.96 19.39 -12.62
N CYS A 68 18.79 19.66 -13.92
CA CYS A 68 19.83 20.22 -14.77
C CYS A 68 19.46 21.67 -15.11
N PRO A 69 19.93 22.67 -14.31
CA PRO A 69 19.69 24.07 -14.61
C PRO A 69 20.37 24.50 -15.93
N ALA A 70 19.89 25.59 -16.52
CA ALA A 70 20.50 26.15 -17.73
C ALA A 70 21.99 26.46 -17.50
N GLY A 71 22.83 26.16 -18.50
CA GLY A 71 24.28 26.39 -18.47
C GLY A 71 25.12 25.38 -17.69
N THR A 72 24.53 24.40 -16.99
CA THR A 72 25.29 23.44 -16.17
C THR A 72 25.94 22.30 -16.97
N LEU A 73 25.42 21.99 -18.16
CA LEU A 73 25.94 20.95 -19.04
C LEU A 73 26.98 21.56 -19.99
N ASN A 74 28.23 21.64 -19.53
CA ASN A 74 29.30 22.38 -20.20
C ASN A 74 30.56 21.53 -20.55
N LYS A 75 30.58 20.24 -20.19
CA LYS A 75 31.75 19.38 -20.35
C LYS A 75 31.47 18.17 -21.23
N ILE A 76 32.33 17.92 -22.21
CA ILE A 76 32.27 16.73 -23.05
C ILE A 76 32.97 15.57 -22.31
N TYR A 77 32.28 14.45 -22.10
CA TYR A 77 32.84 13.29 -21.38
C TYR A 77 33.58 12.32 -22.30
N LYS A 78 33.05 12.08 -23.51
CA LYS A 78 33.72 11.32 -24.57
C LYS A 78 33.98 12.25 -25.75
N ALA A 79 35.24 12.63 -25.96
CA ALA A 79 35.63 13.49 -27.05
C ALA A 79 35.43 12.78 -28.40
N ILE A 80 34.65 13.38 -29.28
CA ILE A 80 34.49 12.98 -30.68
C ILE A 80 35.25 14.00 -31.53
N PRO A 81 36.08 13.56 -32.51
CA PRO A 81 36.74 14.48 -33.42
C PRO A 81 35.72 15.41 -34.12
N GLY A 82 35.88 16.72 -33.94
CA GLY A 82 34.97 17.74 -34.50
C GLY A 82 33.91 18.27 -33.54
N TRP A 83 33.69 17.65 -32.37
CA TRP A 83 32.82 18.19 -31.32
C TRP A 83 33.63 19.07 -30.35
N SER A 84 33.32 20.35 -30.28
CA SER A 84 34.14 21.36 -29.57
C SER A 84 33.49 21.90 -28.30
N GLY A 85 32.17 21.85 -28.18
CA GLY A 85 31.48 22.32 -26.97
C GLY A 85 30.05 21.82 -26.87
N VAL A 86 29.50 21.88 -25.66
CA VAL A 86 28.09 21.61 -25.38
C VAL A 86 27.61 22.60 -24.34
N THR A 87 26.44 23.17 -24.54
CA THR A 87 25.80 24.08 -23.57
C THR A 87 24.30 23.87 -23.58
N ASN A 88 23.68 23.99 -22.42
CA ASN A 88 22.22 23.96 -22.27
C ASN A 88 21.73 25.42 -22.19
N ALA A 89 20.78 25.81 -23.05
CA ALA A 89 20.11 27.11 -22.99
C ALA A 89 18.85 27.16 -22.10
N SER A 90 18.23 26.01 -21.78
CA SER A 90 17.02 25.89 -20.97
C SER A 90 17.09 24.71 -19.99
N ALA A 91 16.64 24.93 -18.75
CA ALA A 91 16.65 23.89 -17.73
C ALA A 91 15.98 22.59 -18.22
N GLY A 92 16.63 21.45 -17.96
CA GLY A 92 16.12 20.14 -18.33
C GLY A 92 14.84 19.80 -17.57
N VAL A 93 13.97 19.01 -18.19
CA VAL A 93 12.76 18.51 -17.53
C VAL A 93 13.19 17.41 -16.56
N PRO A 94 13.03 17.61 -15.23
CA PRO A 94 13.42 16.62 -14.25
C PRO A 94 12.65 15.31 -14.48
N GLY A 95 13.39 14.20 -14.44
CA GLY A 95 12.82 12.86 -14.54
C GLY A 95 12.01 12.47 -13.29
N SER A 96 11.47 11.26 -13.29
CA SER A 96 10.78 10.69 -12.14
C SER A 96 11.69 9.72 -11.39
N ASP A 97 11.61 9.70 -10.06
CA ASP A 97 12.29 8.69 -9.23
C ASP A 97 11.85 7.26 -9.58
N GLU A 98 12.71 6.28 -9.26
CA GLU A 98 12.34 4.86 -9.15
C GLU A 98 11.16 4.74 -8.16
N GLU A 99 10.03 4.14 -8.57
CA GLU A 99 8.98 3.73 -7.63
C GLU A 99 9.51 2.62 -6.70
N THR A 100 10.23 3.01 -5.65
CA THR A 100 10.76 2.09 -4.65
C THR A 100 9.75 1.92 -3.54
N ARG A 101 8.77 1.02 -3.72
CA ARG A 101 7.91 0.50 -2.63
C ARG A 101 7.15 1.58 -1.82
N ALA A 102 7.07 2.79 -2.35
CA ALA A 102 6.68 4.02 -1.66
C ALA A 102 5.33 4.57 -2.13
N ASP A 103 4.38 3.70 -2.48
CA ASP A 103 2.99 4.15 -2.57
C ASP A 103 2.10 3.58 -1.48
N PHE A 104 2.38 2.41 -0.90
CA PHE A 104 1.42 1.86 0.05
C PHE A 104 1.53 2.47 1.47
N ASP A 105 2.76 2.70 1.96
CA ASP A 105 2.96 3.23 3.31
C ASP A 105 2.85 4.77 3.40
N THR A 106 2.99 5.43 2.26
CA THR A 106 2.79 6.88 2.07
C THR A 106 1.43 7.20 1.46
N ALA A 107 0.70 6.22 0.89
CA ALA A 107 -0.64 6.46 0.35
C ALA A 107 -1.54 7.07 1.43
N GLU A 108 -2.12 8.19 1.04
CA GLU A 108 -3.16 8.89 1.78
C GLU A 108 -4.52 8.59 1.16
N LYS A 109 -5.56 8.57 2.00
CA LYS A 109 -6.99 8.48 1.67
C LYS A 109 -7.34 7.79 0.35
N TYR A 110 -7.30 8.53 -0.76
CA TYR A 110 -7.67 8.04 -2.08
C TYR A 110 -6.86 6.82 -2.53
N GLY A 111 -5.52 6.84 -2.34
CA GLY A 111 -4.68 5.70 -2.70
C GLY A 111 -5.05 4.45 -1.91
N LEU A 112 -5.26 4.59 -0.60
CA LEU A 112 -5.71 3.51 0.27
C LEU A 112 -7.09 2.97 -0.13
N ASP A 113 -8.02 3.84 -0.53
CA ASP A 113 -9.36 3.44 -0.93
C ASP A 113 -9.35 2.67 -2.27
N VAL A 114 -8.45 3.01 -3.20
CA VAL A 114 -8.22 2.24 -4.43
C VAL A 114 -7.69 0.84 -4.08
N TRP A 115 -6.67 0.77 -3.23
CA TRP A 115 -6.15 -0.51 -2.75
C TRP A 115 -7.22 -1.35 -2.04
N GLY A 116 -8.05 -0.71 -1.23
CA GLY A 116 -9.19 -1.34 -0.57
C GLY A 116 -10.17 -1.99 -1.54
N LYS A 117 -10.55 -1.28 -2.60
CA LYS A 117 -11.40 -1.83 -3.67
C LYS A 117 -10.77 -3.04 -4.36
N ILE A 118 -9.46 -3.01 -4.60
CA ILE A 118 -8.73 -4.12 -5.23
C ILE A 118 -8.77 -5.38 -4.37
N VAL A 119 -8.53 -5.25 -3.06
CA VAL A 119 -8.50 -6.42 -2.15
C VAL A 119 -9.88 -6.81 -1.60
N GLY A 120 -10.90 -5.99 -1.84
CA GLY A 120 -12.29 -6.24 -1.44
C GLY A 120 -12.63 -5.81 -0.01
N VAL A 121 -12.06 -4.71 0.48
CA VAL A 121 -12.33 -4.16 1.82
C VAL A 121 -12.68 -2.68 1.81
N SER A 122 -13.64 -2.31 2.65
CA SER A 122 -14.10 -0.93 2.81
C SER A 122 -13.51 -0.28 4.06
N ARG A 123 -13.28 1.04 3.99
CA ARG A 123 -12.84 1.86 5.13
C ARG A 123 -13.90 2.02 6.20
N ARG A 124 -15.17 2.03 5.79
CA ARG A 124 -16.33 2.10 6.67
C ARG A 124 -16.83 0.68 6.93
N LEU A 125 -16.75 0.27 8.19
CA LEU A 125 -17.16 -1.05 8.63
C LEU A 125 -18.35 -0.91 9.57
N THR A 126 -19.38 -1.74 9.36
CA THR A 126 -20.53 -1.82 10.24
C THR A 126 -20.27 -2.86 11.31
N VAL A 127 -20.42 -2.46 12.57
CA VAL A 127 -20.45 -3.34 13.73
C VAL A 127 -21.92 -3.63 14.02
N LYS A 128 -22.23 -4.91 14.22
CA LYS A 128 -23.46 -5.27 14.93
C LYS A 128 -23.10 -5.25 16.41
N ASP A 129 -23.71 -4.32 17.13
CA ASP A 129 -23.68 -4.40 18.59
C ASP A 129 -24.67 -5.52 18.96
N ASP A 130 -24.15 -6.59 19.57
CA ASP A 130 -24.95 -7.67 20.15
C ASP A 130 -25.61 -7.09 21.42
N PHE A 131 -26.65 -6.28 21.25
CA PHE A 131 -27.43 -5.80 22.37
C PHE A 131 -28.38 -6.92 22.81
N ASN A 132 -28.15 -7.50 23.99
CA ASN A 132 -29.19 -8.28 24.65
C ASN A 132 -30.35 -7.33 24.95
N TYR A 133 -31.53 -7.71 24.48
CA TYR A 133 -32.76 -6.98 24.77
C TYR A 133 -33.55 -7.68 25.87
N LEU A 134 -34.39 -6.91 26.56
CA LEU A 134 -35.36 -7.48 27.49
C LEU A 134 -36.29 -8.43 26.72
N GLY A 135 -36.44 -9.64 27.23
CA GLY A 135 -37.41 -10.59 26.71
C GLY A 135 -37.79 -11.65 27.74
N PHE A 136 -38.63 -12.59 27.31
CA PHE A 136 -39.18 -13.65 28.16
C PHE A 136 -38.44 -14.97 27.94
N SER A 137 -38.43 -15.83 28.96
CA SER A 137 -37.78 -17.15 28.97
C SER A 137 -38.22 -18.06 27.82
N GLU A 138 -39.41 -17.84 27.29
CA GLU A 138 -40.04 -18.56 26.20
C GLU A 138 -39.40 -18.27 24.85
N SER A 139 -38.61 -17.19 24.74
CA SER A 139 -37.81 -16.84 23.55
C SER A 139 -36.34 -17.24 23.68
N ARG A 140 -35.97 -17.98 24.73
CA ARG A 140 -34.61 -18.47 24.94
C ARG A 140 -34.35 -19.67 24.02
N MET A 141 -33.21 -19.66 23.32
CA MET A 141 -32.79 -20.81 22.53
C MET A 141 -32.34 -21.96 23.46
N ASP A 142 -32.60 -23.21 23.07
CA ASP A 142 -32.20 -24.40 23.84
C ASP A 142 -30.67 -24.46 24.08
N THR A 143 -29.89 -23.89 23.15
CA THR A 143 -28.49 -23.56 23.35
C THR A 143 -28.35 -22.05 23.52
N PRO A 144 -27.94 -21.55 24.70
CA PRO A 144 -27.89 -20.11 24.94
C PRO A 144 -26.90 -19.43 24.00
N VAL A 145 -27.37 -18.46 23.23
CA VAL A 145 -26.55 -17.62 22.34
C VAL A 145 -26.40 -16.23 22.98
N MET A 146 -25.38 -15.47 22.57
CA MET A 146 -25.13 -14.12 23.11
C MET A 146 -26.35 -13.20 23.00
N ASP A 147 -27.20 -13.35 21.98
CA ASP A 147 -28.45 -12.56 21.81
C ASP A 147 -29.65 -13.07 22.64
N ASP A 148 -29.45 -13.99 23.59
CA ASP A 148 -30.53 -14.50 24.43
C ASP A 148 -31.19 -13.34 25.23
N PRO A 149 -32.53 -13.33 25.32
CA PRO A 149 -33.25 -12.27 26.01
C PRO A 149 -32.93 -12.24 27.51
N CYS A 150 -32.67 -11.03 28.03
CA CYS A 150 -32.42 -10.80 29.44
C CYS A 150 -33.72 -10.54 30.21
N PRO A 151 -33.80 -10.93 31.51
CA PRO A 151 -34.97 -10.66 32.34
C PRO A 151 -35.10 -9.16 32.70
N PHE A 152 -36.18 -8.84 33.41
CA PHE A 152 -36.47 -7.46 33.82
C PHE A 152 -35.31 -6.77 34.55
N ASN A 153 -35.16 -5.47 34.27
CA ASN A 153 -34.16 -4.59 34.86
C ASN A 153 -32.69 -4.98 34.57
N GLN A 154 -32.45 -5.79 33.52
CA GLN A 154 -31.10 -6.15 33.07
C GLN A 154 -30.77 -5.68 31.66
N ALA A 155 -31.77 -5.36 30.84
CA ALA A 155 -31.59 -4.89 29.46
C ALA A 155 -32.68 -3.90 29.03
N PRO A 156 -32.42 -3.01 28.06
CA PRO A 156 -33.43 -2.16 27.44
C PRO A 156 -34.46 -2.98 26.62
N PHE A 157 -35.66 -2.43 26.41
CA PHE A 157 -36.61 -2.99 25.46
C PHE A 157 -36.10 -2.88 24.02
N TYR A 158 -36.38 -3.90 23.20
CA TYR A 158 -36.11 -3.85 21.76
C TYR A 158 -36.95 -2.75 21.10
N ASN A 159 -36.30 -1.81 20.40
CA ASN A 159 -36.95 -0.65 19.79
C ASN A 159 -37.37 -0.88 18.32
N GLY A 160 -37.28 -2.12 17.82
CA GLY A 160 -37.62 -2.47 16.44
C GLY A 160 -36.53 -2.22 15.41
N LYS A 161 -35.34 -1.74 15.82
CA LYS A 161 -34.19 -1.53 14.93
C LYS A 161 -32.94 -2.17 15.53
N SER A 162 -32.24 -2.97 14.73
CA SER A 162 -30.88 -3.40 15.05
C SER A 162 -29.96 -2.19 14.89
N ASP A 163 -29.42 -1.63 15.97
CA ASP A 163 -28.47 -0.53 15.89
C ASP A 163 -27.12 -1.06 15.39
N THR A 164 -26.89 -0.92 14.08
CA THR A 164 -25.57 -1.12 13.49
C THR A 164 -24.77 0.15 13.62
N ARG A 165 -23.61 0.08 14.28
CA ARG A 165 -22.70 1.21 14.40
C ARG A 165 -21.70 1.20 13.25
N THR A 166 -21.70 2.25 12.45
CA THR A 166 -20.71 2.41 11.36
C THR A 166 -19.46 3.09 11.89
N VAL A 167 -18.30 2.52 11.61
CA VAL A 167 -16.99 2.98 12.04
C VAL A 167 -16.17 3.36 10.83
N ASP A 168 -15.65 4.58 10.80
CA ASP A 168 -14.68 5.01 9.80
C ASP A 168 -13.26 4.72 10.33
N LEU A 169 -12.49 3.91 9.60
CA LEU A 169 -11.14 3.52 9.99
C LEU A 169 -10.13 4.62 9.66
N SER A 170 -9.22 4.90 10.59
CA SER A 170 -8.07 5.78 10.31
C SER A 170 -7.13 5.15 9.28
N ASP A 171 -6.41 5.98 8.52
CA ASP A 171 -5.51 5.53 7.46
C ASP A 171 -4.52 4.46 7.93
N ALA A 172 -3.94 4.62 9.12
CA ALA A 172 -2.99 3.67 9.70
C ALA A 172 -3.61 2.31 10.06
N VAL A 173 -4.91 2.26 10.41
CA VAL A 173 -5.62 1.01 10.66
C VAL A 173 -6.07 0.38 9.35
N TYR A 174 -6.58 1.19 8.43
CA TYR A 174 -7.06 0.75 7.13
C TYR A 174 -5.93 0.17 6.27
N ARG A 175 -4.74 0.79 6.29
CA ARG A 175 -3.53 0.27 5.66
C ARG A 175 -3.18 -1.14 6.12
N ARG A 176 -3.21 -1.37 7.44
CA ARG A 176 -2.93 -2.70 8.01
C ARG A 176 -4.02 -3.72 7.64
N LEU A 177 -5.27 -3.28 7.57
CA LEU A 177 -6.39 -4.11 7.17
C LEU A 177 -6.29 -4.55 5.70
N ILE A 178 -5.92 -3.64 4.79
CA ILE A 178 -5.71 -3.97 3.38
C ILE A 178 -4.59 -5.02 3.24
N LEU A 179 -3.46 -4.84 3.94
CA LEU A 179 -2.38 -5.83 3.93
C LEU A 179 -2.83 -7.16 4.52
N MET A 180 -3.60 -7.14 5.61
CA MET A 180 -4.16 -8.34 6.20
C MET A 180 -5.07 -9.08 5.22
N LYS A 181 -5.96 -8.37 4.51
CA LYS A 181 -6.82 -8.98 3.51
C LYS A 181 -6.03 -9.54 2.34
N ALA A 182 -5.05 -8.79 1.83
CA ALA A 182 -4.17 -9.24 0.76
C ALA A 182 -3.42 -10.52 1.17
N MET A 183 -2.92 -10.58 2.40
CA MET A 183 -2.32 -11.78 2.97
C MET A 183 -3.34 -12.92 3.02
N SER A 184 -4.51 -12.70 3.61
CA SER A 184 -5.59 -13.70 3.71
C SER A 184 -6.01 -14.30 2.37
N ASN A 185 -5.92 -13.54 1.27
CA ASN A 185 -6.27 -14.04 -0.06
C ASN A 185 -5.18 -14.94 -0.68
N ILE A 186 -3.94 -14.90 -0.16
CA ILE A 186 -2.79 -15.65 -0.68
C ILE A 186 -2.38 -16.79 0.28
N THR A 187 -2.78 -16.73 1.56
CA THR A 187 -2.37 -17.75 2.53
C THR A 187 -2.97 -19.12 2.22
N ASP A 188 -2.26 -20.15 2.65
CA ASP A 188 -2.72 -21.54 2.63
C ASP A 188 -3.71 -21.88 3.76
N CYS A 189 -4.14 -20.87 4.52
CA CYS A 189 -4.98 -20.99 5.72
C CYS A 189 -4.42 -21.95 6.79
N SER A 190 -3.11 -22.19 6.82
CA SER A 190 -2.48 -22.99 7.86
C SER A 190 -2.46 -22.24 9.20
N VAL A 191 -2.58 -22.98 10.32
CA VAL A 191 -2.56 -22.38 11.67
C VAL A 191 -1.34 -21.47 11.91
N PRO A 192 -0.11 -21.84 11.51
CA PRO A 192 1.05 -20.96 11.65
C PRO A 192 0.93 -19.65 10.86
N ASP A 193 0.40 -19.71 9.63
CA ASP A 193 0.26 -18.54 8.78
C ASP A 193 -0.85 -17.61 9.26
N ILE A 194 -1.97 -18.17 9.71
CA ILE A 194 -3.04 -17.40 10.34
C ILE A 194 -2.51 -16.73 11.62
N ASN A 195 -1.75 -17.44 12.46
CA ASN A 195 -1.13 -16.86 13.65
C ASN A 195 -0.15 -15.73 13.30
N ARG A 196 0.63 -15.86 12.21
CA ARG A 196 1.51 -14.78 11.73
C ARG A 196 0.69 -13.54 11.34
N MET A 197 -0.43 -13.73 10.67
CA MET A 197 -1.32 -12.65 10.25
C MET A 197 -2.02 -11.97 11.44
N LEU A 198 -2.49 -12.74 12.42
CA LEU A 198 -3.05 -12.20 13.67
C LEU A 198 -2.01 -11.38 14.44
N ARG A 199 -0.77 -11.86 14.51
CA ARG A 199 0.34 -11.11 15.12
C ARG A 199 0.67 -9.83 14.35
N PHE A 200 0.55 -9.83 13.03
CA PHE A 200 0.73 -8.61 12.23
C PHE A 200 -0.32 -7.55 12.54
N MET A 201 -1.60 -7.94 12.61
CA MET A 201 -2.69 -6.98 12.82
C MET A 201 -2.81 -6.53 14.28
N PHE A 202 -2.75 -7.48 15.22
CA PHE A 202 -3.08 -7.28 16.63
C PHE A 202 -1.87 -7.39 17.57
N GLY A 203 -0.74 -7.94 17.11
CA GLY A 203 0.38 -8.34 17.98
C GLY A 203 1.11 -7.21 18.71
N LYS A 204 1.00 -5.96 18.25
CA LYS A 204 1.51 -4.79 18.99
C LYS A 204 0.67 -4.45 20.22
N LYS A 205 -0.60 -4.83 20.23
CA LYS A 205 -1.56 -4.44 21.28
C LYS A 205 -1.95 -5.60 22.20
N ARG A 206 -2.06 -6.82 21.66
CA ARG A 206 -2.62 -7.97 22.37
C ARG A 206 -2.11 -9.30 21.82
N ARG A 207 -2.30 -10.35 22.60
CA ARG A 207 -2.13 -11.73 22.16
C ARG A 207 -3.41 -12.19 21.46
N ALA A 208 -3.25 -12.63 20.22
CA ALA A 208 -4.30 -13.21 19.40
C ALA A 208 -3.74 -14.47 18.72
N TYR A 209 -4.49 -15.57 18.80
CA TYR A 209 -4.07 -16.85 18.23
C TYR A 209 -5.28 -17.69 17.82
N VAL A 210 -5.05 -18.64 16.92
CA VAL A 210 -6.02 -19.66 16.55
C VAL A 210 -5.86 -20.88 17.44
N LEU A 211 -6.99 -21.42 17.89
CA LEU A 211 -7.07 -22.70 18.56
C LEU A 211 -7.86 -23.68 17.68
N ASN A 212 -7.29 -24.85 17.43
CA ASN A 212 -7.96 -25.93 16.71
C ASN A 212 -8.76 -26.76 17.72
N ASN A 213 -10.09 -26.72 17.62
CA ASN A 213 -10.99 -27.43 18.52
C ASN A 213 -11.25 -28.88 18.10
N GLY A 214 -10.62 -29.34 17.02
CA GLY A 214 -10.95 -30.61 16.38
C GLY A 214 -12.29 -30.57 15.63
N GLY A 215 -12.61 -31.66 14.93
CA GLY A 215 -13.92 -31.83 14.28
C GLY A 215 -14.28 -30.75 13.26
N LEU A 216 -13.31 -30.30 12.44
CA LEU A 216 -13.48 -29.19 11.48
C LEU A 216 -13.96 -27.88 12.14
N ARG A 217 -13.46 -27.58 13.35
CA ARG A 217 -13.77 -26.35 14.08
C ARG A 217 -12.51 -25.63 14.52
N MET A 218 -12.50 -24.32 14.36
CA MET A 218 -11.43 -23.45 14.86
C MET A 218 -12.00 -22.24 15.60
N SER A 219 -11.25 -21.74 16.57
CA SER A 219 -11.58 -20.52 17.31
C SER A 219 -10.46 -19.50 17.23
N TYR A 220 -10.81 -18.27 16.90
CA TYR A 220 -9.94 -17.10 17.09
C TYR A 220 -10.04 -16.62 18.52
N ILE A 221 -8.95 -16.68 19.28
CA ILE A 221 -8.92 -16.27 20.68
C ILE A 221 -8.21 -14.92 20.79
N PHE A 222 -8.87 -13.96 21.43
CA PHE A 222 -8.33 -12.65 21.75
C PHE A 222 -8.29 -12.46 23.28
N GLU A 223 -7.11 -12.24 23.86
CA GLU A 223 -6.91 -12.22 25.33
C GLU A 223 -7.24 -10.87 26.01
N SER A 224 -7.86 -9.92 25.32
CA SER A 224 -8.11 -8.56 25.84
C SER A 224 -9.31 -7.91 25.16
N ALA A 225 -9.90 -6.88 25.79
CA ALA A 225 -11.06 -6.13 25.29
C ALA A 225 -10.79 -5.51 23.91
N LEU A 226 -11.65 -5.78 22.92
CA LEU A 226 -11.54 -5.25 21.56
C LEU A 226 -11.97 -3.78 21.52
N SER A 227 -11.21 -2.95 20.80
CA SER A 227 -11.74 -1.63 20.43
C SER A 227 -12.83 -1.81 19.38
N LEU A 228 -13.76 -0.85 19.31
CA LEU A 228 -14.84 -0.88 18.33
C LEU A 228 -14.33 -1.08 16.89
N ALA A 229 -13.25 -0.39 16.51
CA ALA A 229 -12.66 -0.54 15.18
C ALA A 229 -12.15 -1.98 14.95
N GLU A 230 -11.52 -2.61 15.95
CA GLU A 230 -11.04 -3.98 15.83
C GLU A 230 -12.17 -5.00 15.80
N LEU A 231 -13.24 -4.76 16.56
CA LEU A 231 -14.46 -5.56 16.51
C LEU A 231 -15.11 -5.46 15.12
N ALA A 232 -15.21 -4.25 14.56
CA ALA A 232 -15.68 -4.03 13.19
C ALA A 232 -14.87 -4.83 12.17
N ILE A 233 -13.55 -4.84 12.34
CA ILE A 233 -12.66 -5.60 11.48
C ILE A 233 -12.94 -7.10 11.59
N ILE A 234 -13.09 -7.62 12.80
CA ILE A 234 -13.33 -9.05 13.00
C ILE A 234 -14.70 -9.48 12.45
N GLN A 235 -15.74 -8.66 12.63
CA GLN A 235 -17.11 -8.99 12.21
C GLN A 235 -17.38 -8.77 10.72
N SER A 236 -16.95 -7.64 10.14
CA SER A 236 -17.42 -7.21 8.82
C SER A 236 -16.34 -6.96 7.77
N SER A 237 -15.04 -7.04 8.11
CA SER A 237 -14.00 -6.83 7.09
C SER A 237 -13.78 -8.00 6.13
N GLY A 238 -14.18 -9.22 6.51
CA GLY A 238 -13.85 -10.43 5.76
C GLY A 238 -12.33 -10.70 5.61
N ALA A 239 -11.49 -10.07 6.44
CA ALA A 239 -10.04 -10.22 6.39
C ALA A 239 -9.50 -11.42 7.20
N LEU A 240 -10.35 -12.06 8.01
CA LEU A 240 -10.00 -13.30 8.71
C LEU A 240 -10.27 -14.51 7.80
N PRO A 241 -9.25 -15.31 7.46
CA PRO A 241 -9.41 -16.47 6.60
C PRO A 241 -10.22 -17.55 7.31
N SER A 242 -11.21 -18.10 6.63
CA SER A 242 -11.88 -19.33 7.05
C SER A 242 -11.48 -20.44 6.07
N PRO A 243 -10.80 -21.51 6.52
CA PRO A 243 -10.58 -22.65 5.66
C PRO A 243 -11.92 -23.22 5.19
N PRO A 244 -12.02 -23.69 3.95
CA PRO A 244 -13.26 -24.26 3.43
C PRO A 244 -13.68 -25.48 4.26
N GLY A 245 -14.95 -25.51 4.67
CA GLY A 245 -15.50 -26.61 5.46
C GLY A 245 -15.14 -26.60 6.96
N VAL A 246 -14.48 -25.54 7.46
CA VAL A 246 -14.17 -25.37 8.89
C VAL A 246 -15.10 -24.34 9.52
N TYR A 247 -15.76 -24.71 10.61
CA TYR A 247 -16.55 -23.77 11.40
C TYR A 247 -15.62 -22.86 12.21
N VAL A 248 -15.78 -21.55 12.02
CA VAL A 248 -14.96 -20.53 12.66
C VAL A 248 -15.77 -19.81 13.72
N SER A 249 -15.24 -19.74 14.93
CA SER A 249 -15.80 -18.94 16.02
C SER A 249 -14.79 -17.91 16.49
N VAL A 250 -15.29 -16.78 17.00
CA VAL A 250 -14.47 -15.75 17.64
C VAL A 250 -14.76 -15.80 19.13
N VAL A 251 -13.72 -15.91 19.95
CA VAL A 251 -13.82 -15.95 21.40
C VAL A 251 -13.01 -14.80 21.97
N LEU A 252 -13.70 -13.90 22.67
CA LEU A 252 -13.08 -12.90 23.51
C LEU A 252 -12.84 -13.51 24.89
N LYS A 253 -11.58 -13.65 25.30
CA LYS A 253 -11.26 -14.02 26.67
C LYS A 253 -11.27 -12.75 27.49
N GLU A 254 -12.36 -12.49 28.20
CA GLU A 254 -12.40 -11.43 29.19
C GLU A 254 -11.35 -11.74 30.27
N SER A 255 -10.55 -10.73 30.63
CA SER A 255 -9.72 -10.81 31.82
C SER A 255 -10.66 -10.91 33.01
N ARG A 256 -10.90 -12.13 33.50
CA ARG A 256 -11.50 -12.33 34.81
C ARG A 256 -10.58 -11.59 35.79
N ASN A 257 -11.06 -10.47 36.33
CA ASN A 257 -10.45 -9.88 37.51
C ASN A 257 -10.61 -10.93 38.61
N GLU A 258 -9.61 -11.79 38.77
CA GLU A 258 -9.43 -12.57 40.00
C GLU A 258 -9.05 -11.55 41.07
N GLY A 259 -10.08 -11.03 41.74
CA GLY A 259 -9.97 -10.04 42.79
C GLY A 259 -11.14 -10.16 43.75
N GLN A 260 -11.19 -11.25 44.50
CA GLN A 260 -11.47 -11.36 45.96
C GLN A 260 -11.57 -12.81 46.38
#